data_AF-A0A1U7NT45-F1
#
_entry.id   AF-A0A1U7NT45-F1
#
_cell.length_a   1.000
_cell.length_b   1.000
_cell.length_c   1.000
_cell.angle_alpha   90.00
_cell.angle_beta   90.00
_cell.angle_gamma   90.00
#
_symmetry.space_group_name_H-M   'P 1'
#
loop_
_entity.id
_entity.type
_entity.pdbx_description
1 polymer ?
#
loop_
_entity_poly.entity_id
_entity_poly.type
_entity_poly.pdbx_seq_one_letter_code
_entity_poly.pdbx_strand_id
1 'polypeptide(L)'
;METLRVSATSRPNAIAGAIAALLRSQGSVEIQAIGPAAVNQTVKALAIARGYLVNDGLDLCAQPEFVKLDVQHEERTALKFSVLAQPLAVPLPVSGAK
;
A
#
# COMPACT_ATOMS: atom_id res chain seq x y z
N MET A 1 8.40 -10.97 2.20
CA MET A 1 7.50 -9.81 2.09
C MET A 1 6.26 -10.13 2.90
N GLU A 2 6.05 -9.42 4.00
CA GLU A 2 4.86 -9.62 4.85
C GLU A 2 3.59 -9.35 4.03
N THR A 3 2.53 -10.13 4.26
CA THR A 3 1.25 -9.99 3.53
C THR A 3 0.14 -9.48 4.44
N LEU A 4 -0.41 -8.32 4.12
CA LEU A 4 -1.60 -7.76 4.77
C LEU A 4 -2.85 -8.14 4.00
N ARG A 5 -3.79 -8.83 4.65
CA ARG A 5 -5.11 -9.12 4.08
C ARG A 5 -6.11 -8.06 4.50
N VAL A 6 -6.76 -7.42 3.53
CA VAL A 6 -7.71 -6.33 3.75
C VAL A 6 -9.13 -6.80 3.40
N SER A 7 -10.07 -6.46 4.26
CA SER A 7 -11.50 -6.70 4.08
C SER A 7 -12.27 -5.37 3.95
N ALA A 8 -13.57 -5.46 3.64
CA ALA A 8 -14.46 -4.31 3.61
C ALA A 8 -14.57 -3.57 4.96
N THR A 9 -14.35 -4.28 6.08
CA THR A 9 -14.47 -3.74 7.44
C THR A 9 -13.14 -3.26 8.02
N SER A 10 -12.03 -3.48 7.32
CA SER A 10 -10.72 -2.99 7.74
C SER A 10 -10.70 -1.47 7.81
N ARG A 11 -10.08 -0.91 8.86
CA ARG A 11 -9.99 0.54 9.07
C ARG A 11 -8.75 1.10 8.34
N PRO A 12 -8.90 2.08 7.43
CA PRO A 12 -7.77 2.57 6.62
C PRO A 12 -6.60 3.07 7.46
N ASN A 13 -6.85 3.79 8.56
CA ASN A 13 -5.78 4.28 9.44
C ASN A 13 -4.97 3.15 10.09
N ALA A 14 -5.63 2.06 10.48
CA ALA A 14 -4.95 0.91 11.08
C ALA A 14 -4.07 0.19 10.05
N ILE A 15 -4.59 -0.01 8.84
CA ILE A 15 -3.82 -0.59 7.73
C ILE A 15 -2.65 0.33 7.37
N ALA A 16 -2.86 1.64 7.29
CA ALA A 16 -1.82 2.61 6.99
C ALA A 16 -0.68 2.60 8.01
N GLY A 17 -1.00 2.47 9.30
CA GLY A 17 0.00 2.28 10.35
C GLY A 17 0.83 1.01 10.16
N ALA A 18 0.19 -0.10 9.81
CA ALA A 18 0.88 -1.36 9.53
C ALA A 18 1.78 -1.26 8.28
N ILE A 19 1.28 -0.66 7.19
CA ILE A 19 2.06 -0.40 5.97
C ILE A 19 3.29 0.44 6.32
N ALA A 20 3.13 1.56 7.02
CA ALA A 20 4.25 2.43 7.36
C ALA A 20 5.30 1.72 8.24
N ALA A 21 4.86 0.93 9.23
CA ALA A 21 5.76 0.14 10.07
C ALA A 21 6.56 -0.90 9.27
N LEU A 22 5.91 -1.60 8.34
CA LEU A 22 6.55 -2.60 7.48
C LEU A 22 7.49 -1.96 6.46
N LEU A 23 7.11 -0.82 5.88
CA LEU A 23 7.97 -0.09 4.95
C LEU A 23 9.23 0.46 5.64
N ARG A 24 9.13 0.94 6.89
CA ARG A 24 10.31 1.36 7.67
C ARG A 24 11.26 0.21 8.01
N SER A 25 10.71 -0.96 8.35
CA SER A 25 11.50 -2.09 8.87
C SER A 25 12.00 -3.04 7.78
N GLN A 26 11.22 -3.23 6.71
CA GLN A 26 11.47 -4.23 5.67
C GLN A 26 11.56 -3.62 4.26
N GLY A 27 11.24 -2.33 4.09
CA GLY A 27 11.21 -1.66 2.79
C GLY A 27 10.10 -2.12 1.84
N SER A 28 9.27 -3.10 2.23
CA SER A 28 8.28 -3.71 1.35
C SER A 28 7.12 -4.33 2.12
N VAL A 29 5.92 -4.33 1.52
CA VAL A 29 4.74 -5.06 2.01
C VAL A 29 3.83 -5.46 0.86
N GLU A 30 3.28 -6.66 0.90
CA GLU A 30 2.24 -7.12 -0.01
C GLU A 30 0.86 -6.90 0.63
N ILE A 31 -0.11 -6.43 -0.14
CA ILE A 31 -1.49 -6.25 0.32
C ILE A 31 -2.43 -7.01 -0.59
N GLN A 32 -3.27 -7.86 -0.02
CA GLN A 32 -4.27 -8.64 -0.75
C GLN A 32 -5.68 -8.19 -0.36
N ALA A 33 -6.51 -7.87 -1.36
CA ALA A 33 -7.87 -7.39 -1.17
C ALA A 33 -8.85 -8.09 -2.14
N ILE A 34 -9.97 -8.59 -1.60
CA ILE A 34 -11.04 -9.23 -2.38
C ILE A 34 -12.29 -8.35 -2.34
N GLY A 35 -12.78 -7.99 -3.53
CA GLY A 35 -13.99 -7.20 -3.70
C GLY A 35 -13.77 -5.68 -3.60
N PRO A 36 -14.72 -4.88 -4.12
CA PRO A 36 -14.55 -3.44 -4.35
C PRO A 36 -14.34 -2.66 -3.05
N ALA A 37 -15.06 -3.02 -1.98
CA ALA A 37 -14.93 -2.35 -0.70
C ALA A 37 -13.54 -2.53 -0.08
N ALA A 38 -12.99 -3.76 -0.08
CA ALA A 38 -11.65 -4.02 0.44
C ALA A 38 -10.55 -3.29 -0.37
N VAL A 39 -10.70 -3.24 -1.69
CA VAL A 39 -9.80 -2.50 -2.58
C VAL A 39 -9.82 -1.01 -2.26
N ASN A 40 -11.00 -0.42 -2.06
CA ASN A 40 -11.14 0.97 -1.64
C ASN A 40 -10.45 1.25 -0.29
N GLN A 41 -10.59 0.35 0.69
CA GLN A 41 -9.89 0.50 1.97
C GLN A 41 -8.36 0.42 1.80
N THR A 42 -7.88 -0.45 0.92
CA THR A 42 -6.46 -0.57 0.59
C THR A 42 -5.92 0.72 -0.02
N VAL A 43 -6.59 1.27 -1.03
CA VAL A 43 -6.16 2.52 -1.69
C VAL A 43 -6.17 3.71 -0.73
N LYS A 44 -7.20 3.82 0.13
CA LYS A 44 -7.22 4.84 1.20
C LYS A 44 -6.05 4.68 2.16
N ALA A 45 -5.75 3.45 2.58
CA ALA A 45 -4.65 3.16 3.48
C ALA A 45 -3.29 3.52 2.85
N LEU A 46 -3.07 3.22 1.57
CA LEU A 46 -1.87 3.63 0.83
C LEU A 46 -1.70 5.15 0.83
N ALA A 47 -2.77 5.90 0.55
CA ALA A 47 -2.73 7.36 0.56
C ALA A 47 -2.37 7.93 1.94
N ILE A 48 -2.94 7.36 3.02
CA ILE A 48 -2.66 7.79 4.40
C ILE A 48 -1.23 7.40 4.81
N ALA A 49 -0.77 6.20 4.45
CA ALA A 49 0.57 5.71 4.77
C ALA A 49 1.67 6.62 4.20
N ARG A 50 1.47 7.21 3.01
CA ARG A 50 2.38 8.22 2.46
C ARG A 50 2.59 9.38 3.43
N GLY A 51 1.51 9.91 4.00
CA GLY A 51 1.57 10.98 5.00
C GLY A 51 2.34 10.58 6.26
N TYR A 52 2.23 9.31 6.68
CA TYR A 52 2.99 8.80 7.82
C TYR A 52 4.49 8.65 7.55
N LEU A 53 4.90 8.50 6.29
CA LEU A 53 6.29 8.26 5.88
C LEU A 53 7.10 9.53 5.58
N VAL A 54 6.43 10.68 5.42
CA VAL A 54 7.08 11.96 5.04
C VAL A 54 8.22 12.33 6.00
N ASN A 55 7.99 12.19 7.31
CA ASN A 55 8.98 12.56 8.33
C ASN A 55 10.17 11.59 8.39
N ASP A 56 10.07 10.43 7.75
CA ASP A 56 11.15 9.46 7.60
C ASP A 56 11.97 9.71 6.31
N GLY A 57 11.62 10.72 5.51
CA GLY A 57 12.22 10.94 4.20
C GLY A 57 11.86 9.84 3.19
N LEU A 58 10.73 9.18 3.39
CA LEU A 58 10.25 8.07 2.56
C LEU A 58 8.96 8.44 1.82
N ASP A 59 8.78 7.84 0.65
CA ASP A 59 7.50 7.68 -0.04
C ASP A 59 7.30 6.19 -0.36
N LEU A 60 6.20 5.84 -1.01
CA LEU A 60 5.94 4.48 -1.48
C LEU A 60 5.55 4.46 -2.96
N CYS A 61 5.84 3.34 -3.63
CA CYS A 61 5.20 2.95 -4.88
C CYS A 61 4.32 1.72 -4.63
N ALA A 62 3.22 1.60 -5.36
CA ALA A 62 2.31 0.46 -5.26
C ALA A 62 2.00 -0.08 -6.65
N GLN A 63 2.30 -1.35 -6.88
CA GLN A 63 2.05 -2.04 -8.14
C GLN A 63 0.88 -3.01 -7.99
N PRO A 64 -0.28 -2.74 -8.62
CA PRO A 64 -1.41 -3.65 -8.57
C PRO A 64 -1.26 -4.81 -9.56
N GLU A 65 -1.75 -5.98 -9.18
CA GLU A 65 -1.80 -7.19 -10.01
C GLU A 65 -3.05 -8.02 -9.65
N PHE A 66 -3.64 -8.70 -10.63
CA PHE A 66 -4.64 -9.74 -10.34
C PHE A 66 -3.97 -11.01 -9.84
N VAL A 67 -4.50 -11.59 -8.76
CA VAL A 67 -4.04 -12.86 -8.23
C VAL A 67 -5.22 -13.75 -7.90
N LYS A 68 -5.01 -15.07 -7.98
CA LYS A 68 -5.98 -16.05 -7.50
C LYS A 68 -5.62 -16.45 -6.08
N LEU A 69 -6.57 -16.35 -5.16
CA LEU A 69 -6.41 -16.73 -3.76
C LEU A 69 -7.40 -17.85 -3.41
N ASP A 70 -6.94 -18.84 -2.65
CA ASP A 70 -7.83 -19.82 -2.03
C ASP A 70 -8.42 -19.21 -0.75
N VAL A 71 -9.73 -19.06 -0.71
CA VAL A 71 -10.47 -18.62 0.45
C VAL A 71 -11.60 -19.59 0.70
N GLN A 72 -11.53 -20.32 1.82
CA GLN A 72 -12.54 -21.31 2.20
C GLN A 72 -12.73 -22.43 1.15
N HIS A 73 -11.65 -22.87 0.49
CA HIS A 73 -11.68 -23.86 -0.61
C HIS A 73 -12.37 -23.37 -1.88
N GLU A 74 -12.62 -22.06 -1.99
CA GLU A 74 -13.07 -21.43 -3.22
C GLU A 74 -11.99 -20.51 -3.76
N GLU A 75 -11.66 -20.70 -5.05
CA GLU A 75 -10.75 -19.82 -5.76
C GLU A 75 -11.43 -18.47 -6.01
N ARG A 76 -10.84 -17.40 -5.50
CA ARG A 76 -11.32 -16.03 -5.65
C ARG A 76 -10.28 -15.20 -6.39
N THR A 77 -10.73 -14.41 -7.36
CA THR A 77 -9.89 -13.38 -7.98
C THR A 77 -9.79 -12.18 -7.02
N ALA A 78 -8.57 -11.81 -6.67
CA ALA A 78 -8.23 -10.71 -5.79
C ALA A 78 -7.35 -9.68 -6.51
N LEU A 79 -7.22 -8.50 -5.92
CA LEU A 79 -6.13 -7.59 -6.23
C LEU A 79 -5.03 -7.72 -5.18
N LYS A 80 -3.80 -7.86 -5.68
CA LYS A 80 -2.55 -7.78 -4.92
C LYS A 80 -1.90 -6.43 -5.19
N PHE A 81 -1.40 -5.78 -4.16
CA PHE A 81 -0.56 -4.59 -4.27
C PHE A 81 0.83 -4.93 -3.73
N SER A 82 1.83 -4.93 -4.60
CA SER A 82 3.23 -4.96 -4.18
C SER A 82 3.66 -3.53 -3.87
N VAL A 83 3.93 -3.24 -2.59
CA VAL A 83 4.27 -1.91 -2.12
C VAL A 83 5.73 -1.87 -1.72
N LEU A 84 6.47 -0.89 -2.23
CA LEU A 84 7.89 -0.70 -1.91
C LEU A 84 8.12 0.71 -1.39
N ALA A 85 8.99 0.83 -0.39
CA ALA A 85 9.49 2.11 0.08
C ALA A 85 10.50 2.67 -0.93
N GLN A 86 10.46 3.98 -1.11
CA GLN A 86 11.45 4.71 -1.92
C GLN A 86 11.84 6.00 -1.20
N PRO A 87 13.06 6.51 -1.41
CA PRO A 87 13.43 7.83 -0.91
C PRO A 87 12.43 8.88 -1.41
N LEU A 88 11.99 9.76 -0.52
CA LEU A 88 11.17 10.90 -0.90
C LEU A 88 11.98 11.74 -1.89
N ALA A 89 11.53 11.81 -3.14
CA ALA A 89 12.21 12.59 -4.15
C ALA A 89 12.20 14.07 -3.70
N VAL A 90 13.39 14.66 -3.55
CA VAL A 90 13.51 16.11 -3.52
C VAL A 90 13.01 16.58 -4.88
N PRO A 91 11.99 17.45 -4.98
CA PRO A 91 11.59 18.00 -6.26
C PRO A 91 12.84 18.59 -6.92
N LEU A 92 13.19 18.12 -8.12
CA LEU A 92 14.20 18.81 -8.91
C LEU A 92 13.74 20.28 -9.01
N PRO A 93 14.61 21.27 -8.75
CA PRO A 93 14.24 22.65 -8.95
C PRO A 93 13.74 22.79 -10.38
N VAL A 94 12.47 23.14 -10.54
CA VAL A 94 11.88 23.41 -11.84
C VAL A 94 12.64 24.59 -12.42
N SER A 95 13.56 24.31 -13.34
CA SER A 95 14.30 25.32 -14.06
C SER A 95 13.31 26.09 -14.93
N GLY A 96 12.99 27.30 -14.51
CA GLY A 96 12.40 28.35 -15.33
C GLY A 96 10.94 28.15 -15.72
N ALA A 97 10.04 28.72 -14.93
CA ALA A 97 8.97 29.51 -15.53
C ALA A 97 9.47 30.96 -15.55
N LYS A 98 9.78 31.46 -16.75
CA LYS A 98 9.85 32.91 -17.00
C LYS A 98 8.46 33.50 -16.85
#